data_AF-B4H3J1-F1
#
_entry.id   AF-B4H3J1-F1
#
_cell.length_a   1.000
_cell.length_b   1.000
_cell.length_c   1.000
_cell.angle_alpha   90.00
_cell.angle_beta   90.00
_cell.angle_gamma   90.00
#
_symmetry.space_group_name_H-M   'P 1'
#
loop_
_entity.id
_entity.type
_entity.pdbx_description
1 polymer ?
#
loop_
_entity_poly.entity_id
_entity_poly.type
_entity_poly.pdbx_seq_one_letter_code
_entity_poly.pdbx_strand_id
1 'polypeptide(L)' 'MAMESNSHVGCAGDRYVTKGLTHFKLTCNYARDPVCGQPIYRIRTEGCLTGRNKQYPALCSTNEVFT' A
#
# COMPACT_ATOMS: atom_id res chain seq x y z
N MET A 1 0.64 -2.55 -3.64
CA MET A 1 -0.45 -1.55 -3.51
C MET A 1 -1.61 -2.10 -2.69
N ALA A 2 -2.38 -3.07 -3.21
CA ALA A 2 -3.62 -3.55 -2.60
C ALA A 2 -3.44 -4.62 -1.49
N MET A 3 -2.26 -4.67 -0.88
CA MET A 3 -2.01 -5.64 0.19
C MET A 3 -2.75 -5.19 1.46
N GLU A 4 -3.52 -6.09 2.05
CA GLU A 4 -4.33 -5.80 3.25
C GLU A 4 -3.49 -5.31 4.42
N SER A 5 -2.33 -5.93 4.65
CA SER A 5 -1.40 -5.57 5.73
C SER A 5 -0.54 -4.33 5.44
N ASN A 6 -0.67 -3.72 4.26
CA ASN A 6 0.12 -2.55 3.90
C ASN A 6 -0.56 -1.26 4.39
N SER A 7 0.00 -0.67 5.44
CA SER A 7 -0.54 0.52 6.10
C SER A 7 0.03 1.85 5.62
N HIS A 8 1.24 1.86 5.03
CA HIS A 8 1.93 3.09 4.63
C HIS A 8 2.58 2.95 3.26
N VAL A 9 2.73 4.08 2.57
CA VAL A 9 3.45 4.17 1.30
C VAL A 9 4.27 5.47 1.29
N GLY A 10 5.50 5.39 0.82
CA GLY A 10 6.35 6.56 0.57
C GLY A 10 6.87 6.52 -0.86
N CYS A 11 6.72 7.61 -1.60
CA CYS A 11 7.13 7.71 -2.99
C CYS A 11 8.17 8.81 -3.21
N ALA A 12 9.06 8.60 -4.17
CA ALA A 12 10.04 9.57 -4.64
C ALA A 12 10.05 9.59 -6.17
N GLY A 13 10.14 10.79 -6.73
CA GLY A 13 10.26 11.02 -8.16
C GLY A 13 11.60 11.63 -8.50
N ASP A 14 12.27 11.12 -9.53
CA ASP A 14 13.50 11.68 -10.09
C ASP A 14 13.32 11.96 -11.59
N ARG A 15 13.83 13.11 -12.03
CA ARG A 15 13.80 13.54 -13.43
C ARG A 15 15.22 13.74 -13.93
N TYR A 16 15.59 13.00 -14.97
CA TYR A 16 16.93 13.03 -15.52
C TYR A 16 16.91 13.02 -17.05
N VAL A 17 17.99 13.49 -17.67
CA VAL A 17 18.15 13.49 -19.13
C VAL A 17 19.22 12.46 -19.50
N THR A 18 18.92 11.56 -20.44
CA THR A 18 19.91 10.63 -21.00
C THR A 18 19.71 10.51 -22.50
N LYS A 19 20.82 10.53 -23.27
CA LYS A 19 20.81 10.52 -24.74
C LYS A 19 19.89 11.57 -25.38
N GLY A 20 19.81 12.77 -24.77
CA GLY A 20 18.96 13.87 -25.22
C GLY A 20 17.46 13.72 -24.93
N LEU A 21 17.04 12.64 -24.25
CA LEU A 21 15.66 12.39 -23.86
C LEU A 21 15.47 12.67 -22.37
N THR A 22 14.34 13.27 -22.01
CA THR A 22 13.95 13.47 -20.61
C THR A 22 13.20 12.25 -20.10
N HIS A 23 13.64 11.72 -18.97
CA HIS A 23 13.04 10.59 -18.29
C HIS A 23 12.53 11.03 -16.91
N PHE A 24 11.44 10.41 -16.47
CA PHE A 24 10.92 10.55 -15.13
C PHE A 24 10.77 9.16 -14.51
N LYS A 25 11.41 8.96 -13.37
CA LYS A 25 11.35 7.72 -12.60
C LYS A 25 10.59 7.99 -11.31
N LEU A 26 9.45 7.32 -11.16
CA LEU A 26 8.69 7.29 -9.91
C LEU A 26 8.96 5.95 -9.21
N THR A 27 9.29 5.98 -7.94
CA THR A 27 9.48 4.78 -7.11
C THR A 27 8.68 4.93 -5.82
N CYS A 28 7.96 3.88 -5.44
CA CYS A 28 7.18 3.84 -4.21
C CYS A 28 7.57 2.62 -3.38
N ASN A 29 7.86 2.86 -2.11
CA ASN A 29 8.08 1.82 -1.11
C ASN A 29 6.80 1.64 -0.28
N TYR A 30 6.48 0.39 0.01
CA TYR A 30 5.33 -0.02 0.81
C TYR A 30 5.80 -0.56 2.16
N ALA A 31 4.97 -0.48 3.19
CA ALA A 31 5.32 -0.94 4.54
C ALA A 31 5.43 -2.48 4.66
N ARG A 32 4.89 -3.21 3.68
CA ARG A 32 4.92 -4.66 3.59
C ARG A 32 5.16 -5.09 2.15
N ASP A 33 5.96 -6.14 2.01
CA ASP A 33 6.22 -6.82 0.74
C ASP A 33 5.28 -8.01 0.55
N PRO A 34 4.90 -8.34 -0.70
CA PRO A 34 4.23 -9.58 -1.00
C PRO A 34 5.12 -10.79 -0.73
N VAL A 35 4.61 -11.70 0.09
CA VAL A 35 5.26 -12.99 0.38
C VAL A 35 4.64 -14.06 -0.51
N CYS A 36 5.47 -14.76 -1.27
CA CYS A 36 5.02 -15.86 -2.13
C CYS A 36 4.27 -16.92 -1.32
N GLY A 37 3.13 -17.38 -1.85
CA GLY A 37 2.26 -18.36 -1.19
C GLY A 37 1.32 -17.77 -0.12
N GLN A 38 1.44 -16.48 0.23
CA GLN A 38 0.48 -15.80 1.09
C GLN A 38 -0.56 -15.02 0.27
N PRO A 39 -1.83 -14.98 0.71
CA PRO A 39 -2.85 -14.18 0.04
C PRO A 39 -2.57 -12.69 0.21
N ILE A 40 -2.85 -11.89 -0.82
CA ILE A 40 -2.68 -10.42 -0.79
C ILE A 40 -3.66 -9.75 0.18
N TYR A 41 -4.88 -10.28 0.28
CA TYR A 41 -5.92 -9.87 1.21
C TYR A 41 -6.84 -11.06 1.49
N ARG A 42 -7.51 -11.03 2.63
CA ARG A 42 -8.50 -12.05 3.01
C ARG A 42 -9.88 -11.66 2.47
N ILE A 43 -10.61 -12.64 1.93
CA ILE A 43 -12.01 -12.46 1.57
C ILE A 43 -12.84 -12.67 2.84
N ARG A 44 -12.92 -11.67 3.71
CA ARG A 44 -13.84 -11.67 4.86
C ARG A 44 -14.42 -10.27 5.08
N THR A 45 -15.68 -10.22 5.51
CA THR A 45 -16.42 -8.97 5.75
C THR A 45 -16.01 -8.30 7.06
N GLU A 46 -15.51 -9.08 8.04
CA GLU A 46 -15.20 -8.62 9.39
C GLU A 46 -13.82 -9.13 9.83
N GLY A 47 -12.94 -8.21 10.20
CA GLY A 47 -11.54 -8.50 10.55
C GLY A 47 -10.76 -7.29 11.07
N CYS A 48 -11.35 -6.09 11.06
CA CYS A 48 -10.72 -4.88 11.61
C CYS A 48 -10.92 -4.84 13.12
N LEU A 49 -9.84 -4.82 13.88
CA LEU A 49 -9.82 -4.78 15.35
C LEU A 49 -10.32 -3.44 15.87
N THR A 50 -10.07 -2.36 15.14
CA THR A 50 -10.40 -0.97 15.55
C THR A 50 -11.64 -0.42 14.85
N GLY A 51 -12.35 -1.28 14.11
CA GLY A 51 -13.52 -0.92 13.31
C GLY A 51 -13.17 -0.45 11.90
N ARG A 52 -14.20 0.04 11.18
CA ARG A 52 -14.09 0.43 9.77
C ARG A 52 -13.72 1.90 9.64
N ASN A 53 -13.05 2.26 8.56
CA ASN A 53 -12.79 3.65 8.25
C ASN A 53 -14.10 4.37 7.90
N LYS A 54 -14.34 5.54 8.50
CA LYS A 54 -15.58 6.33 8.30
C LYS A 54 -15.70 6.86 6.87
N GLN A 55 -14.59 7.21 6.24
CA GLN A 55 -14.54 7.74 4.88
C GLN A 55 -14.48 6.63 3.82
N TYR A 56 -13.82 5.51 4.17
CA TYR A 56 -13.64 4.37 3.27
C TYR A 56 -14.20 3.10 3.93
N PRO A 57 -15.52 2.84 3.86
CA PRO A 57 -16.14 1.73 4.59
C PRO A 57 -15.62 0.35 4.21
N ALA A 58 -15.00 0.20 3.03
CA ALA A 58 -14.36 -1.04 2.60
C ALA A 58 -12.99 -1.30 3.26
N LEU A 59 -12.44 -0.34 4.02
CA LEU A 59 -11.13 -0.42 4.68
C LEU A 59 -11.25 -0.43 6.20
N CYS A 60 -10.25 -0.97 6.88
CA CYS A 60 -10.10 -0.84 8.32
C CYS A 60 -9.75 0.60 8.73
N SER A 61 -10.04 0.94 9.99
CA SER A 61 -9.75 2.26 10.53
C SER A 61 -8.26 2.60 10.45
N THR A 62 -7.91 3.89 10.50
CA THR A 62 -6.50 4.34 10.51
C THR A 62 -5.76 3.95 11.80
N ASN A 63 -6.48 3.52 12.84
CA ASN A 63 -5.90 3.05 14.09
C ASN A 63 -5.61 1.54 14.08
N GLU A 64 -5.87 0.87 12.95
CA GLU A 64 -5.65 -0.56 12.81
C GLU A 64 -4.15 -0.91 12.91
N VAL A 65 -3.84 -1.97 13.67
CA VAL A 65 -2.48 -2.48 13.79
C VAL A 65 -2.36 -3.77 13.01
N PHE A 66 -1.67 -3.71 11.89
CA PHE A 66 -1.36 -4.88 11.07
C PHE A 66 -0.03 -5.50 11.52
N THR A 67 -0.11 -6.64 12.21
CA THR A 67 1.05 -7.52 12.51
C THR A 67 1.38 -8.40 11.33
#